data_AF-A0AAV2HGQ0-F1
#
_entry.id   AF-A0AAV2HGQ0-F1
#
_cell.length_a   1.000
_cell.length_b   1.000
_cell.length_c   1.000
_cell.angle_alpha   90.00
_cell.angle_beta   90.00
_cell.angle_gamma   90.00
#
_symmetry.space_group_name_H-M   'P 1'
#
loop_
_entity.id
_entity.type
_entity.pdbx_description
1 polymer ?
#
loop_
_entity_poly.entity_id
_entity_poly.type
_entity_poly.pdbx_seq_one_letter_code
_entity_poly.pdbx_strand_id
1 'polypeptide(L)'
;MEIIMMKLCCILAMMIPMVMSDCKLNGQVYKNGDMVPSQDCNICTCIGTGIACTEVFCPSVTCTINGVVYKKGARVPVDSCNTCTCMGLEKIVCTDMACIPIIRPPSARI
;
A
#
# COMPACT_ATOMS: atom_id res chain seq x y z
N MET A 1 5.36 44.91 -34.06
CA MET A 1 4.26 43.95 -33.88
C MET A 1 4.64 42.83 -32.92
N GLU A 2 5.85 42.29 -33.02
CA GLU A 2 6.46 41.28 -32.11
C GLU A 2 6.50 41.71 -30.62
N ILE A 3 6.98 42.93 -30.31
CA ILE A 3 7.14 43.42 -28.92
C ILE A 3 5.79 43.66 -28.23
N ILE A 4 4.79 44.15 -28.97
CA ILE A 4 3.45 44.40 -28.46
C ILE A 4 2.76 43.06 -28.17
N MET A 5 2.95 42.05 -29.03
CA MET A 5 2.47 40.70 -28.76
C MET A 5 3.14 40.08 -27.53
N MET A 6 4.46 40.23 -27.36
CA MET A 6 5.15 39.73 -26.18
C MET A 6 4.65 40.41 -24.89
N LYS A 7 4.48 41.74 -24.89
CA LYS A 7 3.95 42.48 -23.74
C LYS A 7 2.48 42.13 -23.46
N LEU A 8 1.64 42.05 -24.48
CA LEU A 8 0.22 41.69 -24.33
C LEU A 8 0.07 40.24 -23.84
N CYS A 9 0.89 39.31 -24.35
CA CYS A 9 0.96 37.92 -23.91
C CYS A 9 1.45 37.81 -22.46
N CYS A 10 2.51 38.54 -22.08
CA CYS A 10 2.97 38.58 -20.69
C CYS A 10 1.92 39.17 -19.73
N ILE A 11 1.24 40.25 -20.12
CA ILE A 11 0.16 40.85 -19.31
C ILE A 11 -1.03 39.88 -19.19
N LEU A 12 -1.40 39.19 -20.28
CA LEU A 12 -2.41 38.13 -20.26
C LEU A 12 -2.00 36.97 -19.34
N ALA A 13 -0.73 36.53 -19.38
CA ALA A 13 -0.21 35.43 -18.54
C ALA A 13 -0.14 35.80 -17.05
N MET A 14 0.10 37.07 -16.71
CA MET A 14 0.05 37.57 -15.30
C MET A 14 -1.37 37.67 -14.75
N MET A 15 -2.39 37.69 -15.61
CA MET A 15 -3.81 37.73 -15.25
C MET A 15 -4.46 36.34 -15.20
N ILE A 16 -3.75 35.29 -15.62
CA ILE A 16 -4.17 33.91 -15.40
C ILE A 16 -3.85 33.60 -13.93
N PRO A 17 -4.85 33.38 -13.06
CA PRO A 17 -4.54 32.88 -11.73
C PRO A 17 -3.72 31.60 -11.89
N MET A 18 -2.60 31.49 -11.20
CA MET A 18 -1.92 30.22 -10.99
C MET A 18 -2.87 29.33 -10.19
N VAL A 19 -3.92 28.82 -10.82
CA VAL A 19 -4.84 27.85 -10.24
C VAL A 19 -4.06 26.56 -10.22
N MET A 20 -3.22 26.45 -9.20
CA MET A 20 -2.60 25.21 -8.82
C MET A 20 -3.77 24.28 -8.51
N SER A 21 -4.11 23.45 -9.50
CA SER A 21 -5.36 22.69 -9.46
C SER A 21 -5.30 21.66 -8.34
N ASP A 22 -6.44 21.33 -7.76
CA ASP A 22 -6.52 20.31 -6.73
C ASP A 22 -6.78 18.94 -7.37
N CYS A 23 -6.22 17.89 -6.76
CA CYS A 23 -6.48 16.52 -7.13
C CYS A 23 -7.67 15.96 -6.36
N LYS A 24 -8.40 15.01 -6.97
CA LYS A 24 -9.49 14.29 -6.30
C LYS A 24 -9.20 12.79 -6.33
N LEU A 25 -9.17 12.15 -5.15
CA LEU A 25 -9.04 10.70 -5.01
C LEU A 25 -10.08 10.20 -4.01
N ASN A 26 -10.88 9.20 -4.40
CA ASN A 26 -11.87 8.55 -3.53
C ASN A 26 -12.80 9.53 -2.78
N GLY A 27 -13.19 10.63 -3.41
CA GLY A 27 -14.04 11.66 -2.82
C GLY A 27 -13.31 12.68 -1.92
N GLN A 28 -12.01 12.51 -1.67
CA GLN A 28 -11.17 13.46 -0.95
C GLN A 28 -10.45 14.40 -1.93
N VAL A 29 -10.35 15.68 -1.55
CA VAL A 29 -9.63 16.72 -2.29
C VAL A 29 -8.24 16.90 -1.68
N TYR A 30 -7.22 16.92 -2.52
CA TYR A 30 -5.81 17.14 -2.17
C TYR A 30 -5.32 18.38 -2.89
N LYS A 31 -4.68 19.30 -2.16
CA LYS A 31 -4.06 20.48 -2.76
C LYS A 31 -2.82 20.05 -3.53
N ASN A 32 -2.46 20.84 -4.54
CA ASN A 32 -1.21 20.60 -5.24
C ASN A 32 0.00 20.63 -4.29
N GLY A 33 0.83 19.61 -4.38
CA GLY A 33 1.96 19.36 -3.49
C GLY A 33 1.63 18.45 -2.31
N ASP A 34 0.35 18.17 -2.03
CA ASP A 34 -0.03 17.27 -0.94
C ASP A 34 0.42 15.84 -1.25
N MET A 35 0.87 15.14 -0.20
CA MET A 35 1.05 13.69 -0.23
C MET A 35 -0.31 13.00 -0.30
N VAL A 36 -0.42 12.06 -1.23
CA VAL A 36 -1.65 11.30 -1.48
C VAL A 36 -1.42 9.85 -1.02
N PRO A 37 -2.39 9.20 -0.34
CA PRO A 37 -2.26 7.80 0.04
C PRO A 37 -2.09 6.88 -1.17
N SER A 38 -1.03 6.06 -1.16
CA SER A 38 -0.84 4.95 -2.11
C SER A 38 -1.40 3.64 -1.56
N GLN A 39 -1.72 2.70 -2.46
CA GLN A 39 -2.10 1.32 -2.13
C GLN A 39 -0.88 0.42 -1.88
N ASP A 40 0.31 0.90 -2.20
CA ASP A 40 1.57 0.19 -2.06
C ASP A 40 2.65 1.09 -1.42
N CYS A 41 3.91 0.72 -1.54
CA CYS A 41 5.04 1.46 -0.99
C CYS A 41 5.41 2.74 -1.76
N ASN A 42 4.75 3.02 -2.88
CA ASN A 42 5.06 4.21 -3.68
C ASN A 42 4.61 5.48 -2.96
N ILE A 43 5.35 6.56 -3.20
CA ILE A 43 5.02 7.89 -2.71
C ILE A 43 4.23 8.60 -3.80
N CYS A 44 3.01 9.02 -3.50
CA CYS A 44 2.16 9.76 -4.42
C CYS A 44 2.01 11.22 -4.00
N THR A 45 1.95 12.12 -4.97
CA THR A 45 1.81 13.56 -4.77
C THR A 45 0.80 14.13 -5.76
N CYS A 46 -0.01 15.08 -5.29
CA CYS A 46 -0.88 15.83 -6.17
C CYS A 46 -0.07 16.84 -7.00
N ILE A 47 -0.12 16.74 -8.33
CA ILE A 47 0.57 17.64 -9.25
C ILE A 47 -0.44 18.12 -10.31
N GLY A 48 -0.82 19.40 -10.23
CA GLY A 48 -1.89 19.97 -11.02
C GLY A 48 -3.21 19.24 -10.78
N THR A 49 -3.84 18.75 -11.85
CA THR A 49 -5.11 18.00 -11.75
C THR A 49 -4.91 16.49 -11.56
N GLY A 50 -3.68 16.00 -11.45
CA GLY A 50 -3.34 14.58 -11.47
C GLY A 50 -2.53 14.12 -10.27
N ILE A 51 -2.59 12.82 -9.99
CA ILE A 51 -1.80 12.17 -8.94
C ILE A 51 -0.61 11.50 -9.61
N ALA A 52 0.60 11.92 -9.23
CA ALA A 52 1.84 11.32 -9.70
C ALA A 52 2.45 10.48 -8.57
N CYS A 53 2.88 9.26 -8.88
CA CYS A 53 3.51 8.37 -7.91
C CYS A 53 4.93 8.00 -8.36
N THR A 54 5.79 7.66 -7.41
CA THR A 54 7.03 6.94 -7.73
C THR A 54 6.71 5.60 -8.38
N GLU A 55 7.66 5.05 -9.14
CA GLU A 55 7.56 3.71 -9.74
C GLU A 55 8.65 2.81 -9.16
N VAL A 56 8.60 2.58 -7.84
CA VAL A 56 9.50 1.63 -7.19
C VAL A 56 8.85 0.26 -7.10
N PHE A 57 9.67 -0.80 -7.21
CA PHE A 57 9.20 -2.16 -6.97
C PHE A 57 8.77 -2.28 -5.51
N CYS A 58 7.48 -2.51 -5.28
CA CYS A 58 6.96 -2.75 -3.95
C CYS A 58 6.96 -4.25 -3.65
N PRO A 59 7.87 -4.73 -2.78
CA PRO A 59 7.90 -6.13 -2.40
C PRO A 59 6.57 -6.53 -1.77
N SER A 60 6.04 -7.70 -2.16
CA SER A 60 4.90 -8.29 -1.46
C SER A 60 5.19 -8.34 0.04
N VAL A 61 4.30 -7.76 0.84
CA VAL A 61 4.37 -7.82 2.30
C VAL A 61 3.49 -8.93 2.86
N THR A 62 3.05 -9.85 2.00
CA THR A 62 2.18 -10.96 2.37
C THR A 62 2.84 -12.31 2.11
N CYS A 63 2.23 -13.34 2.70
CA CYS A 63 2.51 -14.73 2.43
C CYS A 63 1.20 -15.50 2.35
N THR A 64 1.18 -16.57 1.56
CA THR A 64 0.04 -17.48 1.51
C THR A 64 0.31 -18.74 2.32
N ILE A 65 -0.42 -18.94 3.43
CA ILE A 65 -0.33 -20.14 4.28
C ILE A 65 -1.66 -20.88 4.17
N ASN A 66 -1.65 -22.13 3.69
CA ASN A 66 -2.85 -22.96 3.51
C ASN A 66 -3.99 -22.27 2.71
N GLY A 67 -3.63 -21.51 1.68
CA GLY A 67 -4.59 -20.78 0.83
C GLY A 67 -5.11 -19.46 1.41
N VAL A 68 -4.66 -19.07 2.61
CA VAL A 68 -5.03 -17.80 3.26
C VAL A 68 -3.87 -16.82 3.20
N VAL A 69 -4.18 -15.56 2.85
CA VAL A 69 -3.19 -14.48 2.74
C VAL A 69 -2.98 -13.83 4.10
N TYR A 70 -1.73 -13.82 4.56
CA TYR A 70 -1.32 -13.22 5.82
C TYR A 70 -0.33 -12.07 5.59
N LYS A 71 -0.40 -11.03 6.42
CA LYS A 71 0.57 -9.94 6.41
C LYS A 71 1.88 -10.37 7.08
N LYS A 72 2.99 -9.73 6.69
CA LYS A 72 4.29 -9.86 7.36
C LYS A 72 4.15 -9.70 8.87
N GLY A 73 4.79 -10.60 9.61
CA GLY A 73 4.73 -10.69 11.08
C GLY A 73 3.60 -11.55 11.61
N ALA A 74 2.61 -11.93 10.80
CA ALA A 74 1.54 -12.84 11.23
C ALA A 74 2.12 -14.19 11.65
N ARG A 75 1.62 -14.71 12.78
CA ARG A 75 1.91 -16.05 13.30
C ARG A 75 0.67 -16.92 13.18
N VAL A 76 0.80 -18.07 12.53
CA VAL A 76 -0.32 -18.94 12.15
C VAL A 76 -0.02 -20.35 12.65
N PRO A 77 -0.84 -20.91 13.56
CA PRO A 77 -0.77 -22.32 13.90
C PRO A 77 -1.10 -23.17 12.67
N VAL A 78 -0.25 -24.13 12.33
CA VAL A 78 -0.45 -25.00 11.14
C VAL A 78 -0.83 -26.44 11.50
N ASP A 79 -0.56 -26.84 12.74
CA ASP A 79 -0.97 -28.12 13.31
C ASP A 79 -1.10 -27.99 14.85
N SER A 80 -1.11 -29.11 15.58
CA SER A 80 -1.27 -29.13 17.04
C SER A 80 -0.15 -28.48 17.84
N CYS A 81 1.04 -28.29 17.26
CA CYS A 81 2.19 -27.78 17.99
C CYS A 81 2.99 -26.75 17.20
N ASN A 82 3.01 -26.80 15.87
CA ASN A 82 3.80 -25.92 15.03
C ASN A 82 3.10 -24.60 14.69
N THR A 83 3.91 -23.56 14.58
CA THR A 83 3.50 -22.22 14.18
C THR A 83 4.40 -21.70 13.06
N CYS A 84 3.80 -21.15 12.01
CA CYS A 84 4.49 -20.48 10.92
C CYS A 84 4.39 -18.95 11.06
N THR A 85 5.46 -18.26 10.69
CA THR A 85 5.55 -16.80 10.66
C THR A 85 5.72 -16.34 9.21
N CYS A 86 4.88 -15.41 8.77
CA CYS A 86 5.06 -14.74 7.48
C CYS A 86 6.18 -13.69 7.58
N MET A 87 7.24 -13.83 6.80
CA MET A 87 8.36 -12.87 6.75
C MET A 87 8.16 -11.79 5.67
N GLY A 88 7.07 -11.88 4.90
CA GLY A 88 6.83 -11.12 3.67
C GLY A 88 7.47 -11.81 2.47
N LEU A 89 7.20 -11.32 1.26
CA LEU A 89 7.75 -11.83 0.01
C LEU A 89 7.49 -13.33 -0.21
N GLU A 90 6.31 -13.84 0.20
CA GLU A 90 5.99 -15.27 0.21
C GLU A 90 6.95 -16.15 1.04
N LYS A 91 7.84 -15.54 1.83
CA LYS A 91 8.76 -16.25 2.70
C LYS A 91 8.07 -16.61 4.02
N ILE A 92 7.97 -17.90 4.29
CA ILE A 92 7.34 -18.45 5.49
C ILE A 92 8.41 -19.20 6.29
N VAL A 93 8.42 -19.00 7.62
CA VAL A 93 9.32 -19.71 8.54
C VAL A 93 8.48 -20.41 9.59
N CYS A 94 8.61 -21.72 9.72
CA CYS A 94 7.85 -22.52 10.67
C CYS A 94 8.74 -23.09 11.76
N THR A 95 8.17 -23.34 12.93
CA THR A 95 8.75 -24.29 13.88
C THR A 95 8.69 -25.70 13.29
N ASP A 96 9.64 -26.54 13.66
CA ASP A 96 9.72 -27.93 13.23
C ASP A 96 9.78 -28.84 14.46
N MET A 97 8.64 -28.96 15.13
CA MET A 97 8.47 -29.80 16.32
C MET A 97 7.75 -31.09 15.96
N ALA A 98 8.26 -32.20 16.50
CA ALA A 98 7.54 -33.47 16.47
C ALA A 98 6.29 -33.36 17.36
N CYS A 99 5.12 -33.23 16.74
CA CYS A 99 3.88 -33.12 17.49
C CYS A 99 3.48 -34.46 18.11
N ILE A 100 3.14 -34.42 19.39
CA ILE A 100 2.54 -35.56 20.08
C ILE A 100 1.10 -35.67 19.59
N PRO A 101 0.65 -36.85 19.14
CA PRO A 101 -0.76 -37.03 18.80
C PRO A 101 -1.59 -36.74 20.05
N ILE A 102 -2.50 -35.77 19.95
CA ILE A 102 -3.48 -35.49 21.00
C ILE A 102 -4.38 -36.71 21.13
N ILE A 103 -4.01 -37.64 22.00
CA ILE A 103 -4.89 -38.71 22.44
C ILE A 103 -5.99 -38.01 23.24
N ARG A 104 -7.12 -37.64 22.61
CA ARG A 104 -8.32 -37.31 23.37
C ARG A 104 -8.64 -38.57 24.17
N PRO A 105 -8.60 -38.55 25.53
CA PRO A 105 -9.22 -39.64 26.25
C PRO A 105 -10.67 -39.73 25.75
N PRO A 106 -11.20 -40.93 25.46
CA PRO A 106 -12.61 -41.08 25.15
C PRO A 106 -13.35 -40.40 26.29
N SER A 107 -14.19 -39.41 25.93
CA SER A 107 -14.92 -38.55 26.84
C SER A 107 -15.30 -39.30 28.11
N ALA A 108 -14.91 -38.77 29.27
CA ALA A 108 -15.45 -39.19 30.55
C ALA A 108 -16.98 -39.20 30.41
N ARG A 109 -17.53 -40.39 30.23
CA ARG A 109 -18.96 -40.64 30.24
C ARG A 109 -19.32 -40.64 31.72
N ILE A 110 -20.28 -39.78 32.07
CA ILE A 110 -20.88 -39.59 33.39
C ILE A 110 -21.13 -40.96 34.05
#